data_AF-A0A1Q8JG92-F1
#
_entry.id   AF-A0A1Q8JG92-F1
#
_cell.length_a   1.000
_cell.length_b   1.000
_cell.length_c   1.000
_cell.angle_alpha   90.00
_cell.angle_beta   90.00
_cell.angle_gamma   90.00
#
_symmetry.space_group_name_H-M   'P 1'
#
loop_
_entity.id
_entity.type
_entity.pdbx_description
1 polymer ?
#
loop_
_entity_poly.entity_id
_entity_poly.type
_entity_poly.pdbx_seq_one_letter_code
_entity_poly.pdbx_strand_id
1 'polypeptide(L)'
;MGLVMQDDLFDAQFVRALAYVRSGGAELGECVATARRITRTDGALWYAEWSATAERVQRDAEESLRRGHRASARDAFLRASNYHRTAGLFLMGAPVDQRFRDSSRAQTAAFRAAGELFDRPPEVLAIPYEGTTLPGYFFRAAGDDRPRPTVILTDGYDGTVEELYLASGAAALERGYHVLAFDGPGQGSVILDQGIPFRPDWENVVSPSSTTPSPAPTSTRSGSR
;
A
#
# COMPACT_ATOMS: atom_id res chain seq x y z
N MET A 1 10.39 21.64 15.82
CA MET A 1 10.78 22.52 14.70
C MET A 1 10.75 21.66 13.46
N GLY A 2 9.64 21.72 12.73
CA GLY A 2 9.43 20.90 11.55
C GLY A 2 10.41 21.22 10.42
N LEU A 3 10.65 20.22 9.58
CA LEU A 3 11.55 20.29 8.43
C LEU A 3 10.97 21.15 7.31
N VAL A 4 9.66 21.08 7.08
CA VAL A 4 8.94 21.78 6.00
C VAL A 4 7.64 22.43 6.49
N MET A 5 6.90 21.80 7.39
CA MET A 5 5.64 22.32 7.94
C MET A 5 5.82 22.83 9.37
N GLN A 6 5.00 23.81 9.80
CA GLN A 6 5.15 24.43 11.13
C GLN A 6 4.68 23.51 12.26
N ASP A 7 3.62 22.74 12.03
CA ASP A 7 3.08 21.79 12.99
C ASP A 7 3.83 20.47 12.93
N ASP A 8 4.32 19.98 14.07
CA ASP A 8 5.21 18.82 14.13
C ASP A 8 4.49 17.52 13.67
N LEU A 9 3.18 17.38 13.87
CA LEU A 9 2.42 16.22 13.41
C LEU A 9 2.23 16.24 11.89
N PHE A 10 1.84 17.38 11.33
CA PHE A 10 1.73 17.55 9.87
C PHE A 10 3.09 17.36 9.19
N ASP A 11 4.16 17.90 9.79
CA ASP A 11 5.51 17.74 9.27
C ASP A 11 5.96 16.27 9.29
N ALA A 12 5.71 15.55 10.39
CA ALA A 12 6.03 14.12 10.47
C ALA A 12 5.31 13.30 9.38
N GLN A 13 4.05 13.63 9.09
CA GLN A 13 3.28 12.93 8.06
C GLN A 13 3.70 13.33 6.64
N PHE A 14 4.13 14.57 6.44
CA PHE A 14 4.78 15.00 5.20
C PHE A 14 6.10 14.22 4.99
N VAL A 15 6.94 14.12 6.03
CA VAL A 15 8.19 13.37 5.98
C VAL A 15 7.92 11.89 5.69
N ARG A 16 6.89 11.28 6.29
CA ARG A 16 6.49 9.90 6.00
C ARG A 16 6.07 9.72 4.53
N ALA A 17 5.26 10.63 3.99
CA ALA A 17 4.90 10.58 2.57
C ALA A 17 6.14 10.65 1.67
N LEU A 18 7.11 11.50 2.01
CA LEU A 18 8.37 11.65 1.30
C LEU A 18 9.35 10.48 1.50
N ALA A 19 9.28 9.75 2.61
CA ALA A 19 10.22 8.69 2.97
C ALA A 19 10.27 7.56 1.91
N TYR A 20 9.21 7.42 1.12
CA TYR A 20 9.07 6.37 0.11
C TYR A 20 9.62 6.74 -1.28
N VAL A 21 10.39 7.83 -1.41
CA VAL A 21 11.07 8.16 -2.69
C VAL A 21 11.96 6.99 -3.16
N ARG A 22 12.73 6.38 -2.26
CA ARG A 22 13.66 5.29 -2.60
C ARG A 22 12.94 4.05 -3.16
N SER A 23 11.72 3.78 -2.71
CA SER A 23 10.90 2.64 -3.14
C SER A 23 9.91 2.99 -4.26
N GLY A 24 9.98 4.21 -4.81
CA GLY A 24 9.13 4.67 -5.92
C GLY A 24 7.75 5.19 -5.50
N GLY A 25 7.49 5.30 -4.20
CA GLY A 25 6.22 5.76 -3.65
C GLY A 25 6.06 7.28 -3.55
N ALA A 26 7.08 8.07 -3.90
CA ALA A 26 6.99 9.53 -3.90
C ALA A 26 8.01 10.20 -4.83
N GLU A 27 7.70 11.41 -5.27
CA GLU A 27 8.65 12.37 -5.84
C GLU A 27 8.79 13.59 -4.92
N LEU A 28 10.03 14.04 -4.70
CA LEU A 28 10.31 15.20 -3.84
C LEU A 28 9.57 16.45 -4.30
N GLY A 29 9.60 16.72 -5.61
CA GLY A 29 8.95 17.89 -6.19
C GLY A 29 7.43 17.89 -6.00
N GLU A 30 6.80 16.72 -6.14
CA GLU A 30 5.35 16.55 -5.93
C GLU A 30 4.98 16.78 -4.46
N CYS A 31 5.68 16.13 -3.53
CA CYS A 31 5.45 16.30 -2.10
C CYS A 31 5.63 17.76 -1.66
N VAL A 32 6.74 18.41 -2.05
CA VAL A 32 7.02 19.81 -1.66
C VAL A 32 6.01 20.77 -2.29
N ALA A 33 5.63 20.58 -3.55
CA ALA A 33 4.61 21.40 -4.20
C ALA A 33 3.26 21.28 -3.49
N THR A 34 2.90 20.10 -3.00
CA THR A 34 1.67 19.86 -2.23
C THR A 34 1.73 20.49 -0.85
N ALA A 35 2.83 20.29 -0.11
CA ALA A 35 3.03 20.91 1.20
C ALA A 35 2.92 22.45 1.16
N ARG A 36 3.44 23.08 0.09
CA ARG A 36 3.36 24.55 -0.09
C ARG A 36 1.93 25.09 -0.25
N ARG A 37 0.96 24.25 -0.65
CA ARG A 37 -0.46 24.64 -0.75
C ARG A 37 -1.20 24.51 0.59
N ILE A 38 -0.64 23.77 1.54
CA ILE A 38 -1.19 23.58 2.89
C ILE A 38 -0.63 24.69 3.81
N THR A 39 -1.27 25.85 3.79
CA THR A 39 -0.80 27.07 4.45
C THR A 39 -1.11 27.16 5.95
N ARG A 40 -1.89 26.21 6.48
CA ARG A 40 -2.32 26.15 7.88
C ARG A 40 -2.55 24.70 8.31
N THR A 41 -2.45 24.45 9.61
CA THR A 41 -2.74 23.16 10.24
C THR A 41 -4.25 22.88 10.18
N ASP A 42 -4.72 22.29 9.09
CA ASP A 42 -6.12 21.97 8.83
C ASP A 42 -6.21 20.62 8.10
N GLY A 43 -6.83 19.63 8.75
CA GLY A 43 -6.99 18.29 8.21
C GLY A 43 -7.86 18.23 6.94
N ALA A 44 -8.81 19.15 6.77
CA ALA A 44 -9.60 19.25 5.56
C ALA A 44 -8.78 19.82 4.40
N LEU A 45 -7.93 20.81 4.66
CA LEU A 45 -7.00 21.34 3.66
C LEU A 45 -5.95 20.30 3.29
N TRP A 46 -5.41 19.57 4.26
CA TRP A 46 -4.53 18.43 4.01
C TRP A 46 -5.15 17.40 3.08
N TYR A 47 -6.36 16.92 3.43
CA TYR A 47 -7.07 15.94 2.64
C TYR A 47 -7.30 16.44 1.21
N ALA A 48 -7.77 17.68 1.05
CA ALA A 48 -8.03 18.26 -0.26
C ALA A 48 -6.77 18.35 -1.13
N GLU A 49 -5.66 18.86 -0.58
CA GLU A 49 -4.43 19.09 -1.36
C GLU A 49 -3.70 17.80 -1.72
N TRP A 50 -3.67 16.83 -0.81
CA TRP A 50 -3.10 15.51 -1.08
C TRP A 50 -3.98 14.69 -2.03
N SER A 51 -5.31 14.74 -1.89
CA SER A 51 -6.23 14.06 -2.83
C SER A 51 -6.06 14.62 -4.24
N ALA A 52 -6.03 15.95 -4.40
CA ALA A 52 -5.81 16.58 -5.70
C ALA A 52 -4.47 16.16 -6.34
N THR A 53 -3.44 15.97 -5.51
CA THR A 53 -2.13 15.48 -5.97
C THR A 53 -2.20 14.01 -6.40
N ALA A 54 -2.80 13.16 -5.57
CA ALA A 54 -2.97 11.74 -5.83
C ALA A 54 -3.75 11.50 -7.14
N GLU A 55 -4.88 12.20 -7.31
CA GLU A 55 -5.71 12.10 -8.51
C GLU A 55 -5.00 12.59 -9.77
N ARG A 56 -4.22 13.68 -9.70
CA ARG A 56 -3.43 14.14 -10.83
C ARG A 56 -2.42 13.07 -11.25
N VAL A 57 -1.64 12.55 -10.30
CA VAL A 57 -0.62 11.54 -10.56
C VAL A 57 -1.25 10.23 -11.07
N GLN A 58 -2.43 9.87 -10.56
CA GLN A 58 -3.18 8.73 -11.07
C GLN A 58 -3.62 8.93 -12.52
N ARG A 59 -4.13 10.11 -12.90
CA ARG A 59 -4.47 10.41 -14.31
C ARG A 59 -3.24 10.32 -15.21
N ASP A 60 -2.08 10.79 -14.76
CA ASP A 60 -0.81 10.70 -15.48
C ASP A 60 -0.39 9.22 -15.66
N ALA A 61 -0.63 8.38 -14.66
CA ALA A 61 -0.40 6.94 -14.70
C ALA A 61 -1.29 6.25 -15.74
N GLU A 62 -2.59 6.54 -15.70
CA GLU A 62 -3.58 6.01 -16.64
C GLU A 62 -3.29 6.45 -18.08
N GLU A 63 -2.89 7.71 -18.30
CA GLU A 63 -2.47 8.19 -19.61
C GLU A 63 -1.23 7.46 -20.12
N SER A 64 -0.21 7.33 -19.26
CA SER A 64 1.00 6.58 -19.58
C SER A 64 0.66 5.14 -19.97
N LEU A 65 -0.26 4.50 -19.25
CA LEU A 65 -0.70 3.13 -19.54
C LEU A 65 -1.41 3.05 -20.89
N ARG A 66 -2.36 3.96 -21.16
CA ARG A 66 -3.07 4.02 -22.46
C ARG A 66 -2.12 4.19 -23.64
N ARG A 67 -0.99 4.88 -23.44
CA ARG A 67 0.05 5.09 -24.45
C ARG A 67 1.09 3.97 -24.52
N GLY A 68 0.94 2.92 -23.72
CA GLY A 68 1.86 1.77 -23.69
C GLY A 68 3.14 2.00 -22.88
N HIS A 69 3.27 3.12 -22.17
CA HIS A 69 4.44 3.43 -21.34
C HIS A 69 4.33 2.75 -19.97
N ARG A 70 4.51 1.42 -19.94
CA ARG A 70 4.31 0.58 -18.75
C ARG A 70 5.11 1.02 -17.52
N ALA A 71 6.40 1.35 -17.69
CA ALA A 71 7.25 1.77 -16.57
C ALA A 71 6.75 3.08 -15.95
N SER A 72 6.46 4.09 -16.78
CA SER A 72 5.92 5.38 -16.32
C SER A 72 4.58 5.22 -15.62
N ALA A 73 3.70 4.35 -16.14
CA ALA A 73 2.42 4.04 -15.51
C ALA A 73 2.58 3.39 -14.14
N ARG A 74 3.40 2.34 -14.05
CA ARG A 74 3.70 1.64 -12.78
C ARG A 74 4.19 2.61 -11.71
N ASP A 75 5.21 3.40 -12.05
CA ASP A 75 5.86 4.29 -11.09
C ASP A 75 4.88 5.39 -10.64
N ALA A 76 4.05 5.92 -11.54
CA ALA A 76 3.03 6.90 -11.17
C ALA A 76 1.89 6.29 -10.32
N PHE A 77 1.45 5.06 -10.61
CA PHE A 77 0.47 4.37 -9.77
C PHE A 77 0.99 4.10 -8.34
N LEU A 78 2.28 3.76 -8.18
CA LEU A 78 2.90 3.63 -6.85
C LEU A 78 2.84 4.93 -6.04
N ARG A 79 3.15 6.07 -6.68
CA ARG A 79 3.04 7.39 -6.04
C ARG A 79 1.60 7.76 -5.72
N ALA A 80 0.67 7.55 -6.66
CA ALA A 80 -0.74 7.79 -6.43
C ALA A 80 -1.29 6.99 -5.23
N SER A 81 -0.89 5.72 -5.11
CA SER A 81 -1.22 4.88 -3.95
C SER A 81 -0.79 5.54 -2.63
N ASN A 82 0.48 5.93 -2.52
CA ASN A 82 0.99 6.57 -1.30
C ASN A 82 0.32 7.94 -1.04
N TYR A 83 0.00 8.70 -2.09
CA TYR A 83 -0.64 10.01 -1.93
C TYR A 83 -2.11 9.90 -1.52
N HIS A 84 -2.84 8.89 -1.99
CA HIS A 84 -4.17 8.56 -1.49
C HIS A 84 -4.12 8.11 -0.03
N ARG A 85 -3.15 7.28 0.38
CA ARG A 85 -2.91 6.95 1.78
C ARG A 85 -2.70 8.20 2.64
N THR A 86 -1.80 9.07 2.15
CA THR A 86 -1.41 10.30 2.83
C THR A 86 -2.61 11.24 3.00
N ALA A 87 -3.44 11.40 1.98
CA ALA A 87 -4.62 12.26 2.02
C ALA A 87 -5.58 11.89 3.15
N GLY A 88 -5.90 10.59 3.26
CA GLY A 88 -6.89 10.08 4.21
C GLY A 88 -6.45 10.07 5.68
N LEU A 89 -5.16 10.19 5.96
CA LEU A 89 -4.59 9.93 7.28
C LEU A 89 -5.27 10.71 8.42
N PHE A 90 -5.45 12.04 8.28
CA PHE A 90 -6.04 12.87 9.34
C PHE A 90 -7.56 12.71 9.49
N LEU A 91 -8.18 11.86 8.69
CA LEU A 91 -9.59 11.48 8.81
C LEU A 91 -9.78 10.18 9.62
N MET A 92 -8.69 9.56 10.06
CA MET A 92 -8.71 8.36 10.87
C MET A 92 -9.36 8.62 12.23
N GLY A 93 -10.28 7.74 12.64
CA GLY A 93 -11.00 7.85 13.90
C GLY A 93 -12.39 7.23 13.81
N ALA A 94 -13.10 7.25 14.94
CA ALA A 94 -14.49 6.85 15.03
C ALA A 94 -15.38 8.10 15.23
N PRO A 95 -16.52 8.22 14.53
CA PRO A 95 -17.01 7.32 13.48
C PRO A 95 -16.16 7.40 12.20
N VAL A 96 -16.13 6.31 11.41
CA VAL A 96 -15.34 6.25 10.16
C VAL A 96 -15.91 7.23 9.13
N ASP A 97 -15.09 8.21 8.73
CA ASP A 97 -15.40 9.16 7.67
C ASP A 97 -15.45 8.47 6.29
N GLN A 98 -16.47 8.77 5.48
CA GLN A 98 -16.59 8.21 4.13
C GLN A 98 -15.39 8.57 3.24
N ARG A 99 -14.85 9.80 3.39
CA ARG A 99 -13.65 10.24 2.67
C ARG A 99 -12.43 9.39 3.01
N PHE A 100 -12.33 8.88 4.24
CA PHE A 100 -11.24 7.99 4.62
C PHE A 100 -11.36 6.63 3.92
N ARG A 101 -12.58 6.08 3.84
CA ARG A 101 -12.87 4.85 3.09
C ARG A 101 -12.54 5.02 1.61
N ASP A 102 -12.94 6.14 1.03
CA ASP A 102 -12.69 6.44 -0.39
C ASP A 102 -11.19 6.57 -0.66
N SER A 103 -10.44 7.24 0.22
CA SER A 103 -8.98 7.34 0.18
C SER A 103 -8.31 5.96 0.24
N SER A 104 -8.74 5.10 1.16
CA SER A 104 -8.20 3.74 1.30
C SER A 104 -8.48 2.88 0.07
N ARG A 105 -9.69 2.95 -0.49
CA ARG A 105 -10.04 2.23 -1.73
C ARG A 105 -9.23 2.71 -2.93
N ALA A 106 -9.04 4.03 -3.05
CA ALA A 106 -8.24 4.62 -4.12
C ALA A 106 -6.75 4.24 -3.98
N GLN A 107 -6.22 4.20 -2.76
CA GLN A 107 -4.89 3.66 -2.46
C GLN A 107 -4.75 2.21 -2.95
N THR A 108 -5.62 1.31 -2.47
CA THR A 108 -5.58 -0.11 -2.84
C THR A 108 -5.72 -0.30 -4.35
N ALA A 109 -6.61 0.44 -5.01
CA ALA A 109 -6.80 0.37 -6.46
C ALA A 109 -5.53 0.80 -7.22
N ALA A 110 -4.93 1.93 -6.83
CA ALA A 110 -3.69 2.41 -7.44
C ALA A 110 -2.53 1.44 -7.21
N PHE A 111 -2.40 0.87 -6.01
CA PHE A 111 -1.36 -0.11 -5.72
C PHE A 111 -1.52 -1.38 -6.56
N ARG A 112 -2.74 -1.91 -6.69
CA ARG A 112 -3.01 -3.09 -7.52
C ARG A 112 -2.72 -2.82 -8.99
N ALA A 113 -3.11 -1.65 -9.51
CA ALA A 113 -2.76 -1.23 -10.86
C ALA A 113 -1.24 -1.15 -11.08
N ALA A 114 -0.48 -0.65 -10.09
CA ALA A 114 0.99 -0.72 -10.14
C ALA A 114 1.50 -2.16 -10.12
N GLY A 115 0.96 -3.01 -9.24
CA GLY A 115 1.37 -4.40 -9.07
C GLY A 115 1.22 -5.24 -10.34
N GLU A 116 0.15 -5.05 -11.11
CA GLU A 116 -0.05 -5.69 -12.42
C GLU A 116 1.04 -5.31 -13.45
N LEU A 117 1.73 -4.20 -13.23
CA LEU A 117 2.78 -3.68 -14.09
C LEU A 117 4.19 -4.02 -13.59
N PHE A 118 4.32 -4.71 -12.45
CA PHE A 118 5.60 -5.21 -11.97
C PHE A 118 6.13 -6.30 -12.89
N ASP A 119 7.46 -6.46 -12.93
CA ASP A 119 8.11 -7.59 -13.63
C ASP A 119 7.62 -8.94 -13.06
N ARG A 120 7.27 -8.94 -11.77
CA ARG A 120 6.64 -10.05 -11.07
C ARG A 120 5.45 -9.51 -10.28
N PRO A 121 4.23 -9.59 -10.83
CA PRO A 121 3.04 -9.17 -10.11
C PRO A 121 2.88 -9.93 -8.79
N PRO A 122 2.48 -9.26 -7.70
CA PRO A 122 2.17 -9.94 -6.46
C PRO A 122 0.94 -10.82 -6.61
N GLU A 123 0.90 -11.90 -5.85
CA GLU A 123 -0.33 -12.63 -5.61
C GLU A 123 -1.18 -11.86 -4.60
N VAL A 124 -2.41 -11.52 -4.97
CA VAL A 124 -3.39 -10.91 -4.05
C VAL A 124 -4.02 -12.01 -3.22
N LEU A 125 -3.87 -11.93 -1.90
CA LEU A 125 -4.30 -12.95 -0.96
C LEU A 125 -5.61 -12.58 -0.26
N ALA A 126 -6.38 -13.61 0.03
CA ALA A 126 -7.45 -13.62 1.02
C ALA A 126 -7.11 -14.69 2.07
N ILE A 127 -6.44 -14.28 3.14
CA ILE A 127 -5.88 -15.16 4.17
C ILE A 127 -7.00 -15.61 5.12
N PRO A 128 -7.30 -16.91 5.28
CA PRO A 128 -8.35 -17.37 6.18
C PRO A 128 -8.13 -16.94 7.63
N TYR A 129 -9.15 -16.36 8.27
CA TYR A 129 -9.07 -15.86 9.63
C TYR A 129 -10.46 -15.83 10.31
N GLU A 130 -10.66 -16.60 11.38
CA GLU A 130 -11.84 -16.55 12.27
C GLU A 130 -13.21 -16.34 11.58
N GLY A 131 -13.49 -17.06 10.48
CA GLY A 131 -14.76 -16.98 9.75
C GLY A 131 -14.84 -15.84 8.71
N THR A 132 -13.76 -15.10 8.52
CA THR A 132 -13.54 -14.11 7.46
C THR A 132 -12.19 -14.36 6.76
N THR A 133 -11.74 -13.38 5.98
CA THR A 133 -10.40 -13.35 5.38
C THR A 133 -9.71 -12.02 5.63
N LEU A 134 -8.39 -12.06 5.83
CA LEU A 134 -7.52 -10.89 5.90
C LEU A 134 -6.91 -10.61 4.51
N PRO A 135 -6.87 -9.33 4.07
CA PRO A 135 -6.26 -8.96 2.82
C PRO A 135 -4.74 -9.00 2.93
N GLY A 136 -4.08 -9.46 1.88
CA GLY A 136 -2.62 -9.48 1.83
C GLY A 136 -2.05 -9.56 0.42
N TYR A 137 -0.73 -9.49 0.35
CA TYR A 137 0.03 -9.69 -0.88
C TYR A 137 1.20 -10.61 -0.62
N PHE A 138 1.44 -11.54 -1.56
CA PHE A 138 2.66 -12.33 -1.59
C PHE A 138 3.52 -11.94 -2.79
N PHE A 139 4.75 -11.51 -2.52
CA PHE A 139 5.72 -11.09 -3.51
C PHE A 139 6.85 -12.11 -3.63
N ARG A 140 7.12 -12.52 -4.88
CA ARG A 140 8.23 -13.43 -5.19
C ARG A 140 9.49 -12.65 -5.60
N ALA A 141 10.62 -12.89 -4.93
CA ALA A 141 11.90 -12.30 -5.31
C ALA A 141 12.43 -12.82 -6.66
N ALA A 142 12.08 -14.05 -7.04
CA ALA A 142 12.45 -14.68 -8.30
C ALA A 142 11.29 -15.50 -8.86
N GLY A 143 11.31 -15.74 -10.18
CA GLY A 143 10.30 -16.54 -10.89
C GLY A 143 10.58 -18.04 -10.89
N ASP A 144 11.39 -18.53 -9.95
CA ASP A 144 11.67 -19.95 -9.78
C ASP A 144 10.97 -20.52 -8.53
N ASP A 145 10.80 -21.84 -8.50
CA ASP A 145 10.19 -22.55 -7.37
C ASP A 145 11.19 -22.90 -6.27
N ARG A 146 12.36 -22.24 -6.25
CA ARG A 146 13.38 -22.51 -5.25
C ARG A 146 12.93 -21.93 -3.91
N PRO A 147 13.06 -22.69 -2.80
CA PRO A 147 12.83 -22.15 -1.47
C PRO A 147 13.72 -20.93 -1.22
N ARG A 148 13.11 -19.87 -0.68
CA ARG A 148 13.79 -18.63 -0.29
C ARG A 148 13.28 -18.19 1.07
N PRO A 149 14.11 -17.48 1.85
CA PRO A 149 13.64 -16.89 3.10
C PRO A 149 12.51 -15.89 2.83
N THR A 150 11.47 -15.91 3.68
CA THR A 150 10.32 -15.03 3.59
C THR A 150 10.34 -14.04 4.74
N VAL A 151 10.20 -12.75 4.41
CA VAL A 151 9.94 -11.69 5.39
C VAL A 151 8.43 -11.51 5.49
N ILE A 152 7.90 -11.62 6.71
CA ILE A 152 6.50 -11.28 7.01
C ILE A 152 6.49 -9.83 7.48
N LEU A 153 5.72 -8.98 6.82
CA LEU A 153 5.53 -7.58 7.15
C LEU A 153 4.15 -7.37 7.75
N THR A 154 4.12 -6.67 8.89
CA THR A 154 2.91 -6.21 9.57
C THR A 154 3.08 -4.73 9.89
N ASP A 155 2.00 -3.95 9.84
CA ASP A 155 2.03 -2.54 10.21
C ASP A 155 1.45 -2.29 11.61
N GLY A 156 1.13 -1.02 11.92
CA GLY A 156 0.56 -0.57 13.19
C GLY A 156 -0.84 0.03 13.03
N TYR A 157 -1.17 1.00 13.88
CA TYR A 157 -2.49 1.65 13.89
C TYR A 157 -2.82 2.39 12.59
N ASP A 158 -1.84 3.11 12.06
CA ASP A 158 -2.00 4.07 10.96
C ASP A 158 -1.28 3.63 9.68
N GLY A 159 -0.93 2.35 9.59
CA GLY A 159 -0.34 1.73 8.41
C GLY A 159 -1.39 1.08 7.50
N THR A 160 -0.90 0.62 6.35
CA THR A 160 -1.68 -0.20 5.42
C THR A 160 -0.77 -1.23 4.74
N VAL A 161 -1.33 -2.35 4.34
CA VAL A 161 -0.62 -3.42 3.65
C VAL A 161 0.07 -2.94 2.36
N GLU A 162 -0.51 -1.99 1.60
CA GLU A 162 0.14 -1.41 0.43
C GLU A 162 1.37 -0.57 0.79
N GLU A 163 1.34 0.14 1.92
CA GLU A 163 2.48 0.92 2.41
C GLU A 163 3.65 0.03 2.83
N LEU A 164 3.38 -1.18 3.35
CA LEU A 164 4.43 -2.13 3.73
C LEU A 164 5.36 -2.50 2.57
N TYR A 165 4.85 -2.55 1.33
CA TYR A 165 5.68 -2.71 0.15
C TYR A 165 6.69 -1.56 0.01
N LEU A 166 6.22 -0.32 0.14
CA LEU A 166 7.05 0.88 0.01
C LEU A 166 8.02 1.04 1.18
N ALA A 167 7.61 0.69 2.40
CA ALA A 167 8.42 0.83 3.59
C ALA A 167 9.58 -0.18 3.64
N SER A 168 9.30 -1.45 3.32
CA SER A 168 10.26 -2.54 3.51
C SER A 168 10.22 -3.61 2.42
N GLY A 169 9.06 -3.86 1.81
CA GLY A 169 8.87 -4.95 0.85
C GLY A 169 9.78 -4.86 -0.37
N ALA A 170 9.87 -3.68 -1.00
CA ALA A 170 10.76 -3.45 -2.13
C ALA A 170 12.23 -3.78 -1.77
N ALA A 171 12.70 -3.32 -0.61
CA ALA A 171 14.06 -3.57 -0.16
C ALA A 171 14.33 -5.05 0.17
N ALA A 172 13.35 -5.77 0.72
CA ALA A 172 13.45 -7.20 0.98
C ALA A 172 13.54 -8.00 -0.33
N LEU A 173 12.72 -7.64 -1.33
CA LEU A 173 12.74 -8.27 -2.66
C LEU A 173 14.07 -8.09 -3.38
N GLU A 174 14.66 -6.88 -3.33
CA GLU A 174 16.00 -6.60 -3.87
C GLU A 174 17.10 -7.52 -3.27
N ARG A 175 16.91 -7.99 -2.04
CA ARG A 175 17.84 -8.85 -1.31
C ARG A 175 17.55 -10.35 -1.48
N GLY A 176 16.59 -10.70 -2.33
CA GLY A 176 16.25 -12.08 -2.63
C GLY A 176 15.27 -12.75 -1.66
N TYR A 177 14.62 -11.99 -0.78
CA TYR A 177 13.61 -12.50 0.15
C TYR A 177 12.21 -12.48 -0.49
N HIS A 178 11.43 -13.54 -0.29
CA HIS A 178 9.99 -13.44 -0.48
C HIS A 178 9.39 -12.48 0.55
N VAL A 179 8.26 -11.86 0.22
CA VAL A 179 7.55 -10.97 1.14
C VAL A 179 6.10 -11.40 1.25
N LEU A 180 5.65 -11.60 2.47
CA LEU A 180 4.23 -11.70 2.82
C LEU A 180 3.87 -10.42 3.58
N ALA A 181 2.93 -9.64 3.08
CA ALA A 181 2.39 -8.47 3.77
C ALA A 181 0.88 -8.63 3.90
N PHE A 182 0.30 -8.28 5.05
CA PHE A 182 -1.15 -8.33 5.27
C PHE A 182 -1.60 -7.31 6.30
N ASP A 183 -2.87 -6.88 6.20
CA ASP A 183 -3.57 -6.15 7.27
C ASP A 183 -4.30 -7.16 8.15
N GLY A 184 -4.22 -7.00 9.47
CA GLY A 184 -5.03 -7.77 10.41
C GLY A 184 -6.10 -6.94 11.14
N PRO A 185 -6.71 -7.51 12.20
CA PRO A 185 -7.68 -6.80 13.04
C PRO A 185 -7.22 -5.40 13.46
N GLY A 186 -8.05 -4.39 13.22
CA GLY A 186 -7.75 -2.98 13.53
C GLY A 186 -7.01 -2.21 12.44
N GLN A 187 -6.54 -2.87 11.38
CA GLN A 187 -5.66 -2.26 10.37
C GLN A 187 -6.37 -2.06 9.03
N GLY A 188 -5.96 -1.00 8.32
CA GLY A 188 -6.36 -0.70 6.94
C GLY A 188 -7.81 -1.06 6.60
N SER A 189 -7.98 -1.87 5.55
CA SER A 189 -9.33 -2.24 5.07
C SER A 189 -10.08 -3.20 5.99
N VAL A 190 -9.39 -3.86 6.93
CA VAL A 190 -10.01 -4.78 7.90
C VAL A 190 -10.87 -4.01 8.90
N ILE A 191 -10.36 -2.93 9.48
CA ILE A 191 -11.18 -2.07 10.36
C ILE A 191 -12.17 -1.25 9.55
N LEU A 192 -11.78 -0.74 8.38
CA LEU A 192 -12.65 0.10 7.58
C LEU A 192 -13.84 -0.70 7.06
N ASP A 193 -13.61 -1.71 6.24
CA ASP A 193 -14.70 -2.40 5.53
C ASP A 193 -15.32 -3.57 6.32
N GLN A 194 -14.54 -4.26 7.18
CA GLN A 194 -15.06 -5.39 7.96
C GLN A 194 -15.46 -5.01 9.39
N GLY A 195 -15.01 -3.85 9.90
CA GLY A 195 -15.32 -3.40 11.26
C GLY A 195 -14.65 -4.22 12.36
N ILE A 196 -13.57 -4.96 12.05
CA ILE A 196 -12.88 -5.83 13.00
C ILE A 196 -11.82 -4.99 13.75
N PRO A 197 -11.96 -4.79 15.07
CA PRO A 197 -11.07 -3.92 15.85
C PRO A 197 -9.75 -4.60 16.23
N PHE A 198 -8.80 -3.82 16.74
CA PHE A 198 -7.55 -4.33 17.31
C PHE A 198 -7.79 -5.37 18.41
N ARG A 199 -6.85 -6.32 18.50
CA ARG A 199 -6.74 -7.29 19.59
C ARG A 199 -5.35 -7.26 20.20
N PRO A 200 -5.21 -7.57 21.51
CA PRO A 200 -3.93 -7.47 22.21
C PRO A 200 -2.97 -8.65 21.94
N ASP A 201 -3.46 -9.76 21.40
CA ASP A 201 -2.76 -11.04 21.22
C ASP A 201 -2.41 -11.31 19.74
N TRP A 202 -1.58 -10.43 19.18
CA TRP A 202 -1.24 -10.40 17.75
C TRP A 202 -0.53 -11.67 17.23
N GLU A 203 0.12 -12.43 18.11
CA GLU A 203 0.74 -13.72 17.79
C GLU A 203 -0.26 -14.73 17.18
N ASN A 204 -1.54 -14.59 17.54
CA ASN A 204 -2.63 -15.41 17.02
C ASN A 204 -3.11 -14.98 15.63
N VAL A 205 -2.71 -13.79 15.16
CA VAL A 205 -2.97 -13.31 13.79
C VAL A 205 -1.85 -13.75 12.84
N VAL A 206 -0.60 -13.71 13.30
CA VAL A 206 0.58 -14.07 12.49
C VAL A 206 0.63 -15.57 12.20
N SER A 207 0.35 -16.41 13.20
CA SER A 207 0.43 -17.87 13.08
C SER A 207 -0.40 -18.44 11.91
N PRO A 208 -1.71 -18.18 11.78
CA PRO A 208 -2.50 -18.65 10.64
C PRO A 208 -2.05 -18.05 9.32
N SER A 209 -1.61 -16.79 9.32
CA SER A 209 -1.15 -16.06 8.14
C SER A 209 0.17 -16.60 7.57
N SER A 210 1.00 -17.23 8.41
CA SER A 210 2.31 -17.79 8.01
C SER A 210 2.21 -19.07 7.16
N THR A 211 1.02 -19.67 7.05
CA THR A 211 0.81 -20.84 6.20
C THR A 211 0.74 -20.40 4.74
N THR A 212 1.90 -20.30 4.09
CA THR A 212 2.02 -19.98 2.66
C THR A 212 1.03 -20.81 1.84
N PRO A 213 0.29 -20.24 0.88
CA PRO A 213 -0.47 -21.04 -0.07
C PRO A 213 0.51 -22.01 -0.74
N SER A 214 0.22 -23.32 -0.61
CA SER A 214 0.90 -24.32 -1.43
C SER A 214 0.70 -23.91 -2.90
N PRO A 215 1.74 -23.88 -3.75
CA PRO A 215 1.55 -23.52 -5.14
C PRO A 215 0.47 -24.42 -5.73
N ALA A 216 -0.62 -23.82 -6.19
CA ALA A 216 -1.66 -24.57 -6.86
C ALA A 216 -1.00 -25.38 -7.99
N PRO A 217 -1.28 -26.70 -8.11
CA PRO A 217 -0.66 -27.52 -9.13
C PRO A 217 -0.98 -26.90 -10.49
N THR A 218 0.07 -26.49 -11.22
CA THR A 218 -0.03 -26.08 -12.62
C THR A 218 -0.81 -27.16 -13.35
N SER A 219 -2.02 -26.83 -13.80
CA SER A 219 -2.77 -27.72 -14.66
C SER A 219 -2.01 -27.81 -15.98
N THR A 220 -1.24 -28.88 -16.11
CA THR A 220 -0.74 -29.32 -17.41
C THR A 220 -1.99 -29.70 -18.19
N ARG A 221 -2.45 -28.79 -19.06
CA ARG A 221 -3.31 -29.18 -20.17
C ARG A 221 -2.49 -30.11 -21.06
N SER A 222 -2.58 -31.41 -20.76
CA SER A 222 -2.23 -32.45 -21.70
C SER A 222 -3.17 -32.32 -22.90
N GLY A 223 -2.58 -32.33 -24.09
CA GLY A 223 -3.30 -32.07 -25.33
C GLY A 223 -4.33 -33.15 -25.66
N SER A 224 -5.25 -32.78 -26.54
CA SER A 224 -5.94 -33.71 -27.42
C SER A 224 -5.79 -33.20 -28.85
N ARG A 225 -5.07 -34.02 -29.62
CA ARG A 225 -5.00 -34.21 -31.07
C ARG A 225 -5.88 -33.36 -31.96
#